data_AF-A0A6B2L258-F1
#
_entry.id   AF-A0A6B2L258-F1
#
_cell.length_a   1.000
_cell.length_b   1.000
_cell.length_c   1.000
_cell.angle_alpha   90.00
_cell.angle_beta   90.00
_cell.angle_gamma   90.00
#
_symmetry.space_group_name_H-M   'P 1'
#
loop_
_entity.id
_entity.type
_entity.pdbx_description
1 polymer ?
#
loop_
_entity_poly.entity_id
_entity_poly.type
_entity_poly.pdbx_seq_one_letter_code
_entity_poly.pdbx_strand_id
1 'polypeptide(L)'
;MDEPVRTKEGFTVHKALTTTKKGYIEFEIEVPSKDQSVPLLDRLEMLITNQAQNQPSNELQSATQGRTNDIYSVYNNSQFALELVKLEETHPQRRKEMKIGVMYCKKGQILPSDMFQNKMTEESDSQFSKFINLMGHEIQLEDWNGYKGDMGNKGKTYYEKWRDIDIIYHVAPMLNAEGHRRLIGNDICVVFFLEEGEDVFFIPTHLSNLGTVPQVHAVIQPVGNNYRVAFFSNINIKPFGPAVPEELLTPEEMKNIVLTKAHNGLLMTKYCPPINRLFFVPRGEFLEGIIAKFPYESKKARKAREKEERKLLQDQGGEKLILKTIAAKQLAIPKEKLEHTSPFLMVSILDQKEKTKPIKATAFPVWNAEFIFSLVGVNEVYDDLQIVCLDHNNHAEYLGEVKFTLKDVREKAKIHMNEVSPGTHNNPDWYPLLKRGSNETIGHVYLKFSLLEYAEEPNKQEKNLEKDKVVLTKVPKSAKGGNDKSTRRLSM
;
A
#
# COMPACT_ATOMS: atom_id res chain seq x y z
N MET A 1 -9.21 -5.46 -8.91
CA MET A 1 -8.17 -5.36 -9.96
C MET A 1 -8.90 -5.54 -11.27
N ASP A 2 -9.06 -4.45 -12.02
CA ASP A 2 -9.74 -4.46 -13.32
C ASP A 2 -8.86 -5.10 -14.41
N GLU A 3 -9.53 -5.72 -15.38
CA GLU A 3 -8.99 -6.48 -16.51
C GLU A 3 -7.83 -5.80 -17.26
N PRO A 4 -6.91 -6.57 -17.89
CA PRO A 4 -5.87 -5.99 -18.74
C PRO A 4 -6.51 -5.28 -19.95
N VAL A 5 -6.36 -3.95 -19.96
CA VAL A 5 -6.83 -3.05 -21.01
C VAL A 5 -5.93 -3.20 -22.25
N ARG A 6 -6.55 -3.63 -23.35
CA ARG A 6 -6.08 -3.57 -24.75
C ARG A 6 -4.72 -4.25 -25.05
N THR A 7 -4.80 -5.48 -25.55
CA THR A 7 -3.72 -6.12 -26.29
C THR A 7 -3.47 -5.38 -27.62
N LYS A 8 -2.34 -4.68 -27.76
CA LYS A 8 -1.72 -4.54 -29.09
C LYS A 8 -1.33 -5.95 -29.54
N GLU A 9 -1.58 -6.30 -30.80
CA GLU A 9 -1.34 -7.67 -31.32
C GLU A 9 0.01 -8.24 -30.85
N GLY A 10 -0.03 -9.30 -30.05
CA GLY A 10 1.16 -10.02 -29.57
C GLY A 10 1.78 -9.54 -28.24
N PHE A 11 1.19 -8.57 -27.53
CA PHE A 11 1.66 -8.11 -26.22
C PHE A 11 0.54 -8.03 -25.17
N THR A 12 0.88 -8.30 -23.91
CA THR A 12 0.06 -7.99 -22.73
C THR A 12 0.64 -6.78 -22.00
N VAL A 13 -0.19 -5.80 -21.66
CA VAL A 13 0.22 -4.58 -20.94
C VAL A 13 -0.03 -4.75 -19.45
N HIS A 14 0.98 -4.44 -18.63
CA HIS A 14 0.91 -4.49 -17.16
C HIS A 14 1.22 -3.12 -16.58
N LYS A 15 0.44 -2.68 -15.59
CA LYS A 15 0.71 -1.43 -14.87
C LYS A 15 1.79 -1.66 -13.81
N ALA A 16 2.70 -0.70 -13.68
CA ALA A 16 3.78 -0.72 -12.71
C ALA A 16 3.95 0.63 -12.01
N LEU A 17 4.51 0.58 -10.81
CA LEU A 17 4.74 1.73 -9.93
C LEU A 17 6.20 1.74 -9.49
N THR A 18 6.88 2.88 -9.67
CA THR A 18 8.19 3.13 -9.05
C THR A 18 8.02 4.12 -7.91
N THR A 19 8.28 3.65 -6.69
CA THR A 19 8.21 4.46 -5.47
C THR A 19 9.58 5.05 -5.15
N THR A 20 9.65 6.37 -4.94
CA THR A 20 10.87 7.12 -4.60
C THR A 20 10.65 8.00 -3.37
N LYS A 21 11.72 8.62 -2.86
CA LYS A 21 11.65 9.59 -1.74
C LYS A 21 10.81 10.84 -2.08
N LYS A 22 10.50 11.09 -3.35
CA LYS A 22 9.74 12.26 -3.82
C LYS A 22 8.28 11.97 -4.16
N GLY A 23 7.88 10.70 -4.23
CA GLY A 23 6.54 10.27 -4.62
C GLY A 23 6.58 8.92 -5.31
N TYR A 24 5.61 8.64 -6.18
CA TYR A 24 5.59 7.47 -7.04
C TYR A 24 5.38 7.88 -8.49
N ILE A 25 5.82 7.03 -9.40
CA ILE A 25 5.68 7.19 -10.85
C ILE A 25 4.96 5.96 -11.36
N GLU A 26 3.85 6.17 -12.08
CA GLU A 26 3.11 5.13 -12.80
C GLU A 26 3.67 4.97 -14.21
N PHE A 27 3.83 3.73 -14.65
CA PHE A 27 4.25 3.39 -16.01
C PHE A 27 3.67 2.04 -16.44
N GLU A 28 3.73 1.76 -17.74
CA GLU A 28 3.24 0.51 -18.31
C GLU A 28 4.40 -0.35 -18.82
N ILE A 29 4.27 -1.67 -18.65
CA ILE A 29 5.22 -2.68 -19.10
C ILE A 29 4.52 -3.53 -20.16
N GLU A 30 5.00 -3.46 -21.39
CA GLU A 30 4.55 -4.31 -22.49
C GLU A 30 5.31 -5.65 -22.45
N VAL A 31 4.61 -6.77 -22.23
CA VAL A 31 5.18 -8.12 -22.15
C VAL A 31 4.77 -8.93 -23.38
N PRO A 32 5.72 -9.51 -24.16
CA PRO A 32 5.39 -10.34 -25.32
C PRO A 32 4.56 -11.58 -24.95
N SER A 33 3.47 -11.82 -25.68
CA SER A 33 2.52 -12.93 -25.41
C SER A 33 2.99 -14.29 -25.94
N LYS A 34 3.97 -14.33 -26.85
CA LYS A 34 4.38 -15.55 -27.56
C LYS A 34 5.28 -16.49 -26.74
N ASP A 35 5.97 -15.99 -25.73
CA ASP A 35 6.86 -16.80 -24.91
C ASP A 35 6.20 -17.16 -23.57
N GLN A 36 5.38 -18.20 -23.57
CA GLN A 36 4.77 -18.78 -22.36
C GLN A 36 5.66 -19.85 -21.71
N SER A 37 6.87 -20.07 -22.23
CA SER A 37 7.79 -21.07 -21.70
C SER A 37 8.39 -20.65 -20.35
N VAL A 38 8.49 -19.33 -20.14
CA VAL A 38 8.97 -18.68 -18.91
C VAL A 38 7.79 -18.09 -18.14
N PRO A 39 7.69 -18.29 -16.81
CA PRO A 39 6.65 -17.68 -15.98
C PRO A 39 6.54 -16.16 -16.18
N LEU A 40 5.33 -15.62 -16.08
CA LEU A 40 5.08 -14.18 -16.25
C LEU A 40 5.96 -13.31 -15.34
N LEU A 41 6.14 -13.73 -14.10
CA LEU A 41 6.89 -12.97 -13.10
C LEU A 41 8.38 -12.87 -13.44
N ASP A 42 8.98 -13.95 -13.93
CA ASP A 42 10.38 -13.96 -14.38
C ASP A 42 10.55 -13.07 -15.63
N ARG A 43 9.57 -13.06 -16.55
CA ARG A 43 9.57 -12.16 -17.72
C ARG A 43 9.50 -10.68 -17.30
N LEU A 44 8.65 -10.36 -16.33
CA LEU A 44 8.54 -9.02 -15.76
C LEU A 44 9.84 -8.60 -15.06
N GLU A 45 10.44 -9.47 -14.25
CA GLU A 45 11.74 -9.23 -13.58
C GLU A 45 12.83 -8.89 -14.61
N MET A 46 12.92 -9.65 -15.70
CA MET A 46 13.88 -9.40 -16.79
C MET A 46 13.64 -8.03 -17.46
N LEU A 47 12.39 -7.71 -17.80
CA LEU A 47 12.06 -6.45 -18.48
C LEU A 47 12.36 -5.23 -17.59
N ILE A 48 11.98 -5.29 -16.31
CA ILE A 48 12.24 -4.21 -15.34
C ILE A 48 13.75 -4.01 -15.16
N THR A 49 14.49 -5.11 -14.99
CA THR A 49 15.95 -5.06 -14.82
C THR A 49 16.63 -4.45 -16.05
N ASN A 50 16.22 -4.86 -17.25
CA ASN A 50 16.75 -4.33 -18.51
C ASN A 50 16.38 -2.86 -18.73
N GLN A 51 15.17 -2.43 -18.36
CA GLN A 51 14.77 -1.02 -18.43
C GLN A 51 15.57 -0.15 -17.45
N ALA A 52 15.80 -0.64 -16.22
CA ALA A 52 16.61 0.06 -15.23
C ALA A 52 18.07 0.23 -15.67
N GLN A 53 18.62 -0.75 -16.41
CA GLN A 53 19.99 -0.69 -16.94
C GLN A 53 20.15 0.26 -18.14
N ASN A 54 19.08 0.51 -18.90
CA ASN A 54 19.14 1.25 -20.17
C ASN A 54 18.63 2.71 -20.09
N GLN A 55 18.23 3.22 -18.92
CA GLN A 55 17.85 4.64 -18.80
C GLN A 55 19.08 5.57 -18.78
N PRO A 56 19.14 6.59 -19.66
CA PRO A 56 20.17 7.62 -19.59
C PRO A 56 19.86 8.61 -18.45
N SER A 57 20.75 8.71 -17.47
CA SER A 57 20.91 9.86 -16.56
C SER A 57 19.60 10.47 -16.03
N ASN A 58 18.86 9.71 -15.22
CA ASN A 58 17.85 10.23 -14.29
C ASN A 58 18.17 9.77 -12.87
N GLU A 59 17.54 10.38 -11.86
CA GLU A 59 17.78 10.22 -10.41
C GLU A 59 17.91 8.78 -9.87
N LEU A 60 17.54 7.78 -10.67
CA LEU A 60 17.84 6.36 -10.44
C LEU A 60 19.35 6.08 -10.43
N GLN A 61 20.12 6.60 -11.41
CA GLN A 61 21.58 6.37 -11.52
C GLN A 61 22.39 7.13 -10.46
N SER A 62 21.92 8.27 -9.95
CA SER A 62 22.63 8.99 -8.88
C SER A 62 22.41 8.35 -7.49
N ALA A 63 21.31 7.62 -7.31
CA ALA A 63 21.05 6.81 -6.11
C ALA A 63 21.77 5.45 -6.17
N THR A 64 21.88 4.84 -7.36
CA THR A 64 22.65 3.61 -7.57
C THR A 64 23.99 3.93 -8.22
N GLN A 65 25.01 4.26 -7.42
CA GLN A 65 26.41 4.33 -7.88
C GLN A 65 26.88 2.98 -8.44
N GLY A 66 26.49 2.63 -9.66
CA GLY A 66 27.05 1.51 -10.43
C GLY A 66 26.87 0.11 -9.83
N ARG A 67 25.93 -0.12 -8.90
CA ARG A 67 25.64 -1.45 -8.35
C ARG A 67 24.33 -1.99 -8.92
N THR A 68 24.46 -2.74 -10.01
CA THR A 68 23.38 -3.55 -10.58
C THR A 68 22.94 -4.73 -9.69
N ASN A 69 23.59 -4.91 -8.53
CA ASN A 69 23.26 -5.91 -7.51
C ASN A 69 22.16 -5.47 -6.52
N ASP A 70 21.65 -4.24 -6.61
CA ASP A 70 20.73 -3.67 -5.62
C ASP A 70 19.24 -3.81 -6.00
N ILE A 71 18.92 -4.32 -7.20
CA ILE A 71 17.54 -4.65 -7.61
C ILE A 71 17.29 -6.12 -7.30
N TYR A 72 16.27 -6.38 -6.48
CA TYR A 72 15.82 -7.73 -6.19
C TYR A 72 14.31 -7.79 -6.03
N SER A 73 13.77 -8.95 -6.36
CA SER A 73 12.35 -9.20 -6.29
C SER A 73 11.93 -9.59 -4.88
N VAL A 74 10.91 -8.90 -4.36
CA VAL A 74 10.21 -9.25 -3.12
C VAL A 74 8.95 -10.03 -3.51
N TYR A 75 9.01 -11.36 -3.37
CA TYR A 75 7.94 -12.25 -3.85
C TYR A 75 6.86 -12.48 -2.79
N ASN A 76 5.58 -12.43 -3.24
CA ASN A 76 4.39 -12.92 -2.53
C ASN A 76 4.28 -12.53 -1.05
N ASN A 77 4.63 -11.29 -0.72
CA ASN A 77 4.59 -10.79 0.65
C ASN A 77 3.49 -9.73 0.78
N SER A 78 2.34 -10.12 1.35
CA SER A 78 1.23 -9.19 1.60
C SER A 78 1.65 -8.05 2.51
N GLN A 79 2.56 -8.28 3.46
CA GLN A 79 3.10 -7.25 4.33
C GLN A 79 3.93 -6.22 3.57
N PHE A 80 4.69 -6.63 2.55
CA PHE A 80 5.42 -5.69 1.70
C PHE A 80 4.48 -4.70 0.99
N ALA A 81 3.39 -5.21 0.40
CA ALA A 81 2.38 -4.38 -0.23
C ALA A 81 1.69 -3.45 0.79
N LEU A 82 1.36 -3.96 1.99
CA LEU A 82 0.76 -3.16 3.07
C LEU A 82 1.68 -2.06 3.58
N GLU A 83 2.99 -2.30 3.67
CA GLU A 83 3.97 -1.29 4.06
C GLU A 83 4.06 -0.16 3.02
N LEU A 84 3.97 -0.48 1.72
CA LEU A 84 3.90 0.53 0.65
C LEU A 84 2.58 1.33 0.71
N VAL A 85 1.45 0.68 0.99
CA VAL A 85 0.18 1.39 1.21
C VAL A 85 0.29 2.34 2.39
N LYS A 86 0.84 1.87 3.52
CA LYS A 86 1.06 2.67 4.72
C LYS A 86 1.98 3.86 4.46
N LEU A 87 3.04 3.68 3.66
CA LEU A 87 3.92 4.77 3.23
C LEU A 87 3.14 5.87 2.50
N GLU A 88 2.21 5.50 1.63
CA GLU A 88 1.39 6.46 0.89
C GLU A 88 0.35 7.15 1.78
N GLU A 89 -0.35 6.38 2.64
CA GLU A 89 -1.40 6.91 3.53
C GLU A 89 -0.85 7.84 4.61
N THR A 90 0.33 7.53 5.15
CA THR A 90 0.97 8.34 6.20
C THR A 90 1.74 9.54 5.64
N HIS A 91 1.80 9.69 4.31
CA HIS A 91 2.52 10.78 3.68
C HIS A 91 1.97 12.14 4.17
N PRO A 92 2.82 13.08 4.64
CA PRO A 92 2.33 14.31 5.26
C PRO A 92 1.42 15.16 4.38
N GLN A 93 1.56 15.06 3.05
CA GLN A 93 0.69 15.77 2.10
C GLN A 93 -0.68 15.12 1.86
N ARG A 94 -0.89 13.89 2.35
CA ARG A 94 -2.21 13.26 2.37
C ARG A 94 -2.97 13.58 3.66
N ARG A 95 -2.32 14.24 4.64
CA ARG A 95 -3.02 14.71 5.83
C ARG A 95 -4.09 15.69 5.43
N LYS A 96 -5.31 15.44 5.91
CA LYS A 96 -6.46 16.31 5.75
C LYS A 96 -6.47 17.39 6.82
N GLU A 97 -5.33 18.05 7.02
CA GLU A 97 -5.10 19.00 8.11
C GLU A 97 -4.37 20.22 7.55
N MET A 98 -4.81 21.42 7.94
CA MET A 98 -4.19 22.67 7.53
C MET A 98 -4.17 23.66 8.69
N LYS A 99 -3.06 24.41 8.79
CA LYS A 99 -2.89 25.50 9.77
C LYS A 99 -2.79 26.80 9.01
N ILE A 100 -3.54 27.81 9.44
CA ILE A 100 -3.54 29.14 8.83
C ILE A 100 -3.27 30.18 9.91
N GLY A 101 -2.15 30.89 9.78
CA GLY A 101 -1.89 32.08 10.59
C GLY A 101 -2.81 33.21 10.17
N VAL A 102 -3.39 33.94 11.12
CA VAL A 102 -4.27 35.09 10.83
C VAL A 102 -3.71 36.33 11.53
N MET A 103 -3.35 37.32 10.72
CA MET A 103 -2.87 38.62 11.14
C MET A 103 -3.98 39.65 10.98
N TYR A 104 -4.19 40.46 12.01
CA TYR A 104 -5.10 41.60 11.98
C TYR A 104 -4.29 42.87 11.81
N CYS A 105 -4.59 43.67 10.79
CA CYS A 105 -3.84 44.85 10.40
C CYS A 105 -4.73 46.09 10.55
N LYS A 106 -4.42 46.93 11.54
CA LYS A 106 -5.14 48.19 11.77
C LYS A 106 -4.68 49.25 10.77
N LYS A 107 -5.51 50.29 10.59
CA LYS A 107 -5.19 51.43 9.71
C LYS A 107 -3.77 51.97 9.92
N GLY A 108 -3.04 52.17 8.83
CA GLY A 108 -1.67 52.69 8.81
C GLY A 108 -0.54 51.72 9.19
N GLN A 109 -0.86 50.48 9.62
CA GLN A 109 0.18 49.48 9.95
C GLN A 109 0.63 48.72 8.70
N ILE A 110 1.95 48.69 8.46
CA ILE A 110 2.54 47.98 7.31
C ILE A 110 3.54 46.88 7.71
N LEU A 111 3.98 46.86 8.96
CA LEU A 111 4.98 45.91 9.47
C LEU A 111 4.33 44.81 10.32
N PRO A 112 4.70 43.53 10.11
CA PRO A 112 4.20 42.43 10.95
C PRO A 112 4.45 42.62 12.45
N SER A 113 5.56 43.27 12.83
CA SER A 113 5.91 43.57 14.23
C SER A 113 4.85 44.40 14.94
N ASP A 114 4.25 45.35 14.22
CA ASP A 114 3.23 46.25 14.77
C ASP A 114 1.89 45.51 14.83
N MET A 115 1.60 44.71 13.79
CA MET A 115 0.38 43.89 13.70
C MET A 115 0.29 42.84 14.82
N PHE A 116 1.42 42.25 15.24
CA PHE A 116 1.45 41.30 16.37
C PHE A 116 1.05 41.94 17.72
N GLN A 117 1.15 43.27 17.85
CA GLN A 117 0.73 43.96 19.07
C GLN A 117 -0.79 44.14 19.15
N ASN A 118 -1.50 43.96 18.04
CA ASN A 118 -2.94 44.09 18.01
C ASN A 118 -3.61 43.03 18.88
N LYS A 119 -4.63 43.46 19.62
CA LYS A 119 -5.49 42.62 20.46
C LYS A 119 -6.93 42.73 20.00
N MET A 120 -7.69 41.69 20.28
CA MET A 120 -9.13 41.67 20.09
C MET A 120 -9.74 42.51 21.23
N THR A 121 -10.48 43.57 20.89
CA THR A 121 -11.08 44.54 21.80
C THR A 121 -12.53 44.77 21.37
N GLU A 122 -13.45 45.01 22.31
CA GLU A 122 -14.89 45.17 21.99
C GLU A 122 -15.19 46.21 20.89
N GLU A 123 -14.31 47.20 20.67
CA GLU A 123 -14.43 48.24 19.64
C GLU A 123 -13.78 47.87 18.28
N SER A 124 -12.79 46.98 18.25
CA SER A 124 -12.16 46.47 17.01
C SER A 124 -13.00 45.40 16.28
N ASP A 125 -14.17 45.08 16.83
CA ASP A 125 -14.76 43.74 16.75
C ASP A 125 -15.98 43.63 15.82
N SER A 126 -16.25 44.59 14.94
CA SER A 126 -17.30 44.37 13.93
C SER A 126 -16.76 43.70 12.67
N GLN A 127 -15.71 44.23 12.04
CA GLN A 127 -15.24 43.75 10.74
C GLN A 127 -14.36 42.51 10.85
N PHE A 128 -13.37 42.52 11.73
CA PHE A 128 -12.48 41.37 11.94
C PHE A 128 -13.26 40.17 12.49
N SER A 129 -14.12 40.38 13.48
CA SER A 129 -14.96 39.32 14.04
C SER A 129 -15.92 38.74 12.99
N LYS A 130 -16.54 39.57 12.14
CA LYS A 130 -17.36 39.07 11.02
C LYS A 130 -16.53 38.20 10.07
N PHE A 131 -15.32 38.63 9.73
CA PHE A 131 -14.41 37.87 8.88
C PHE A 131 -13.99 36.53 9.49
N ILE A 132 -13.52 36.52 10.74
CA ILE A 132 -13.01 35.27 11.33
C ILE A 132 -14.14 34.26 11.59
N ASN A 133 -15.34 34.74 11.97
CA ASN A 133 -16.55 33.90 12.08
C ASN A 133 -17.05 33.38 10.72
N LEU A 134 -16.75 34.06 9.62
CA LEU A 134 -17.00 33.56 8.27
C LEU A 134 -16.01 32.43 7.92
N MET A 135 -14.74 32.58 8.31
CA MET A 135 -13.68 31.60 8.03
C MET A 135 -13.82 30.30 8.83
N GLY A 136 -14.35 30.36 10.05
CA GLY A 136 -14.61 29.20 10.89
C GLY A 136 -15.43 29.56 12.14
N HIS A 137 -15.63 28.59 13.03
CA HIS A 137 -16.32 28.80 14.30
C HIS A 137 -15.33 28.75 15.48
N GLU A 138 -15.61 29.52 16.53
CA GLU A 138 -14.80 29.51 17.76
C GLU A 138 -14.93 28.17 18.48
N ILE A 139 -13.80 27.61 18.92
CA ILE A 139 -13.70 26.39 19.71
C ILE A 139 -12.88 26.65 20.99
N GLN A 140 -13.19 25.87 22.03
CA GLN A 140 -12.46 25.85 23.30
C GLN A 140 -11.57 24.60 23.34
N LEU A 141 -10.25 24.76 23.52
CA LEU A 141 -9.27 23.68 23.34
C LEU A 141 -9.27 22.63 24.45
N GLU A 142 -9.80 22.98 25.62
CA GLU A 142 -9.92 22.14 26.81
C GLU A 142 -10.79 20.90 26.53
N ASP A 143 -11.90 21.08 25.80
CA ASP A 143 -12.89 20.03 25.51
C ASP A 143 -12.86 19.58 24.03
N TRP A 144 -11.95 20.14 23.23
CA TRP A 144 -11.83 19.82 21.82
C TRP A 144 -11.09 18.50 21.60
N ASN A 145 -11.76 17.55 20.96
CA ASN A 145 -11.20 16.24 20.61
C ASN A 145 -10.70 16.16 19.15
N GLY A 146 -10.90 17.21 18.35
CA GLY A 146 -10.45 17.27 16.96
C GLY A 146 -9.00 17.72 16.80
N TYR A 147 -8.63 18.02 15.56
CA TYR A 147 -7.31 18.57 15.22
C TYR A 147 -7.03 19.87 16.00
N LYS A 148 -5.84 19.99 16.60
CA LYS A 148 -5.43 21.15 17.44
C LYS A 148 -4.35 22.04 16.82
N GLY A 149 -3.76 21.67 15.68
CA GLY A 149 -2.82 22.55 14.97
C GLY A 149 -1.57 22.96 15.76
N ASP A 150 -1.02 22.12 16.64
CA ASP A 150 0.10 22.45 17.54
C ASP A 150 -0.24 23.46 18.67
N MET A 151 -1.51 23.82 18.80
CA MET A 151 -2.04 24.47 20.00
C MET A 151 -1.99 23.51 21.19
N GLY A 152 -1.83 24.07 22.40
CA GLY A 152 -1.91 23.28 23.63
C GLY A 152 -3.34 22.83 23.94
N ASN A 153 -3.56 22.34 25.16
CA ASN A 153 -4.89 21.92 25.63
C ASN A 153 -5.70 23.06 26.28
N LYS A 154 -5.29 24.32 26.10
CA LYS A 154 -5.91 25.47 26.75
C LYS A 154 -6.06 26.64 25.81
N GLY A 155 -7.14 27.40 26.01
CA GLY A 155 -7.43 28.63 25.27
C GLY A 155 -8.46 28.44 24.16
N LYS A 156 -8.68 29.51 23.41
CA LYS A 156 -9.67 29.58 22.34
C LYS A 156 -9.01 29.77 20.99
N THR A 157 -9.62 29.22 19.96
CA THR A 157 -9.25 29.49 18.58
C THR A 157 -10.41 29.25 17.64
N TYR A 158 -10.21 29.43 16.33
CA TYR A 158 -11.19 29.11 15.31
C TYR A 158 -10.84 27.81 14.61
N TYR A 159 -11.87 27.07 14.22
CA TYR A 159 -11.77 25.82 13.47
C TYR A 159 -12.81 25.79 12.35
N GLU A 160 -12.47 25.09 11.26
CA GLU A 160 -13.40 24.81 10.16
C GLU A 160 -13.09 23.44 9.55
N LYS A 161 -14.14 22.68 9.22
CA LYS A 161 -14.01 21.49 8.36
C LYS A 161 -14.41 21.84 6.93
N TRP A 162 -13.42 22.04 6.07
CA TRP A 162 -13.65 22.44 4.68
C TRP A 162 -13.24 21.32 3.72
N ARG A 163 -14.19 20.75 2.96
CA ARG A 163 -13.96 19.64 2.01
C ARG A 163 -13.18 18.47 2.62
N ASP A 164 -13.60 18.04 3.81
CA ASP A 164 -12.95 17.04 4.65
C ASP A 164 -11.55 17.40 5.18
N ILE A 165 -11.11 18.65 5.03
CA ILE A 165 -9.85 19.14 5.59
C ILE A 165 -10.15 19.87 6.90
N ASP A 166 -9.52 19.42 7.97
CA ASP A 166 -9.52 20.07 9.27
C ASP A 166 -8.61 21.30 9.26
N ILE A 167 -9.18 22.48 9.47
CA ILE A 167 -8.46 23.76 9.44
C ILE A 167 -8.46 24.37 10.83
N ILE A 168 -7.27 24.61 11.38
CA ILE A 168 -7.08 25.40 12.62
C ILE A 168 -6.47 26.75 12.26
N TYR A 169 -7.03 27.80 12.84
CA TYR A 169 -6.51 29.16 12.68
C TYR A 169 -5.59 29.53 13.85
N HIS A 170 -4.45 30.15 13.57
CA HIS A 170 -3.59 30.75 14.58
C HIS A 170 -3.80 32.26 14.56
N VAL A 171 -4.74 32.73 15.39
CA VAL A 171 -5.23 34.10 15.35
C VAL A 171 -4.33 35.01 16.20
N ALA A 172 -3.51 35.86 15.57
CA ALA A 172 -2.50 36.67 16.24
C ALA A 172 -3.06 37.50 17.42
N PRO A 173 -4.23 38.16 17.31
CA PRO A 173 -4.83 38.88 18.45
C PRO A 173 -5.12 38.01 19.68
N MET A 174 -5.36 36.71 19.50
CA MET A 174 -5.65 35.74 20.56
C MET A 174 -4.39 35.05 21.12
N LEU A 175 -3.21 35.37 20.57
CA LEU A 175 -1.93 34.75 20.95
C LEU A 175 -1.02 35.72 21.71
N ASN A 176 -0.12 35.16 22.50
CA ASN A 176 0.99 35.89 23.12
C ASN A 176 2.22 35.90 22.18
N ALA A 177 3.27 36.64 22.54
CA ALA A 177 4.48 36.77 21.73
C ALA A 177 5.19 35.43 21.44
N GLU A 178 5.09 34.47 22.37
CA GLU A 178 5.59 33.11 22.14
C GLU A 178 4.76 32.36 21.09
N GLY A 179 3.44 32.44 21.19
CA GLY A 179 2.49 31.88 20.23
C GLY A 179 2.67 32.47 18.82
N HIS A 180 2.90 33.78 18.71
CA HIS A 180 3.22 34.42 17.42
C HIS A 180 4.42 33.77 16.74
N ARG A 181 5.51 33.57 17.49
CA ARG A 181 6.75 33.00 16.96
C ARG A 181 6.64 31.50 16.69
N ARG A 182 6.00 30.75 17.60
CA ARG A 182 5.94 29.27 17.58
C ARG A 182 4.87 28.73 16.64
N LEU A 183 3.75 29.43 16.50
CA LEU A 183 2.61 28.99 15.72
C LEU A 183 2.60 29.67 14.36
N ILE A 184 2.34 30.97 14.32
CA ILE A 184 2.24 31.75 13.06
C ILE A 184 3.57 31.74 12.30
N GLY A 185 4.69 31.89 13.00
CA GLY A 185 6.01 31.83 12.36
C GLY A 185 6.40 30.45 11.80
N ASN A 186 5.64 29.42 12.12
CA ASN A 186 5.77 28.06 11.58
C ASN A 186 4.59 27.65 10.67
N ASP A 187 3.66 28.56 10.40
CA ASP A 187 2.58 28.31 9.45
C ASP A 187 3.06 28.62 8.04
N ILE A 188 2.73 27.71 7.12
CA ILE A 188 3.07 27.89 5.70
C ILE A 188 2.21 28.99 5.07
N CYS A 189 0.94 29.07 5.48
CA CYS A 189 -0.02 30.04 4.99
C CYS A 189 -0.36 31.08 6.06
N VAL A 190 -0.22 32.36 5.73
CA VAL A 190 -0.60 33.47 6.61
C VAL A 190 -1.56 34.41 5.90
N VAL A 191 -2.72 34.63 6.49
CA VAL A 191 -3.75 35.54 6.00
C VAL A 191 -3.65 36.86 6.75
N PHE A 192 -3.60 37.97 6.02
CA PHE A 192 -3.66 39.32 6.54
C PHE A 192 -5.04 39.91 6.30
N PHE A 193 -5.74 40.24 7.38
CA PHE A 193 -6.98 40.98 7.33
C PHE A 193 -6.69 42.48 7.54
N LEU A 194 -6.90 43.27 6.50
CA LEU A 194 -6.77 44.72 6.54
C LEU A 194 -8.12 45.32 6.92
N GLU A 195 -8.14 46.26 7.85
CA GLU A 195 -9.35 47.07 8.10
C GLU A 195 -9.78 47.84 6.85
N GLU A 196 -11.08 48.13 6.78
CA GLU A 196 -11.59 49.06 5.77
C GLU A 196 -11.00 50.45 6.03
N GLY A 197 -10.38 51.03 5.01
CA GLY A 197 -9.77 52.35 5.10
C GLY A 197 -9.38 52.89 3.73
N GLU A 198 -9.28 54.21 3.63
CA GLU A 198 -8.83 54.91 2.41
C GLU A 198 -7.38 54.59 2.02
N ASP A 199 -6.61 54.01 2.95
CA ASP A 199 -5.25 53.56 2.68
C ASP A 199 -5.28 52.37 1.70
N VAL A 200 -4.53 52.53 0.61
CA VAL A 200 -4.47 51.63 -0.55
C VAL A 200 -4.35 50.17 -0.12
N PHE A 201 -5.17 49.29 -0.72
CA PHE A 201 -5.00 47.84 -0.61
C PHE A 201 -3.54 47.47 -0.90
N PHE A 202 -2.82 47.01 0.13
CA PHE A 202 -1.38 46.83 0.07
C PHE A 202 -0.98 45.39 0.38
N ILE A 203 0.18 45.00 -0.16
CA ILE A 203 0.83 43.75 0.18
C ILE A 203 1.79 44.05 1.35
N PRO A 204 1.64 43.41 2.52
CA PRO A 204 2.55 43.61 3.64
C PRO A 204 4.02 43.41 3.26
N THR A 205 4.88 44.28 3.77
CA THR A 205 6.33 44.23 3.49
C THR A 205 7.07 43.59 4.66
N HIS A 206 8.37 43.31 4.49
CA HIS A 206 9.23 42.77 5.55
C HIS A 206 8.71 41.46 6.18
N LEU A 207 8.20 40.56 5.33
CA LEU A 207 7.64 39.26 5.74
C LEU A 207 8.65 38.36 6.46
N SER A 208 9.95 38.64 6.33
CA SER A 208 11.00 38.03 7.15
C SER A 208 10.73 38.12 8.65
N ASN A 209 9.95 39.11 9.10
CA ASN A 209 9.57 39.29 10.49
C ASN A 209 8.52 38.26 10.98
N LEU A 210 7.86 37.54 10.07
CA LEU A 210 6.99 36.42 10.42
C LEU A 210 7.80 35.16 10.76
N GLY A 211 8.92 34.95 10.07
CA GLY A 211 9.73 33.73 10.15
C GLY A 211 10.15 33.24 8.76
N THR A 212 10.84 32.11 8.71
CA THR A 212 11.33 31.51 7.45
C THR A 212 10.38 30.47 6.86
N VAL A 213 9.40 29.99 7.63
CA VAL A 213 8.43 28.97 7.21
C VAL A 213 7.28 29.54 6.38
N PRO A 214 6.69 30.71 6.67
CA PRO A 214 5.63 31.27 5.85
C PRO A 214 6.07 31.46 4.40
N GLN A 215 5.31 30.90 3.46
CA GLN A 215 5.59 30.98 2.02
C GLN A 215 4.40 31.42 1.19
N VAL A 216 3.19 31.25 1.71
CA VAL A 216 1.92 31.52 1.03
C VAL A 216 1.18 32.57 1.85
N HIS A 217 0.67 33.59 1.18
CA HIS A 217 0.02 34.70 1.85
C HIS A 217 -1.23 35.14 1.13
N ALA A 218 -2.23 35.53 1.90
CA ALA A 218 -3.45 36.17 1.42
C ALA A 218 -3.61 37.54 2.08
N VAL A 219 -4.11 38.52 1.33
CA VAL A 219 -4.52 39.82 1.86
C VAL A 219 -6.00 39.96 1.59
N ILE A 220 -6.76 40.27 2.63
CA ILE A 220 -8.22 40.36 2.59
C ILE A 220 -8.61 41.71 3.18
N GLN A 221 -9.41 42.47 2.44
CA GLN A 221 -9.93 43.76 2.89
C GLN A 221 -11.45 43.80 2.64
N PRO A 222 -12.28 44.12 3.64
CA PRO A 222 -13.70 44.36 3.43
C PRO A 222 -13.92 45.66 2.63
N VAL A 223 -14.88 45.63 1.72
CA VAL A 223 -15.34 46.79 0.94
C VAL A 223 -16.86 46.73 0.88
N GLY A 224 -17.53 47.51 1.74
CA GLY A 224 -18.97 47.38 1.96
C GLY A 224 -19.36 45.98 2.46
N ASN A 225 -20.18 45.26 1.69
CA ASN A 225 -20.60 43.89 2.02
C ASN A 225 -19.76 42.78 1.36
N ASN A 226 -18.76 43.16 0.56
CA ASN A 226 -17.91 42.26 -0.20
C ASN A 226 -16.45 42.37 0.27
N TYR A 227 -15.56 41.60 -0.35
CA TYR A 227 -14.14 41.54 0.00
C TYR A 227 -13.26 41.70 -1.23
N ARG A 228 -12.21 42.49 -1.11
CA ARG A 228 -11.07 42.48 -2.02
C ARG A 228 -10.06 41.46 -1.51
N VAL A 229 -9.55 40.61 -2.41
CA VAL A 229 -8.59 39.56 -2.08
C VAL A 229 -7.38 39.65 -2.99
N ALA A 230 -6.19 39.49 -2.44
CA ALA A 230 -4.99 39.20 -3.20
C ALA A 230 -4.23 38.04 -2.58
N PHE A 231 -3.48 37.34 -3.42
CA PHE A 231 -2.61 36.25 -3.00
C PHE A 231 -1.24 36.46 -3.57
N PHE A 232 -0.24 36.11 -2.78
CA PHE A 232 1.13 36.09 -3.21
C PHE A 232 1.89 34.98 -2.48
N SER A 233 3.02 34.57 -3.05
CA SER A 233 3.87 33.55 -2.47
C SER A 233 5.33 33.91 -2.71
N ASN A 234 6.23 33.32 -1.93
CA ASN A 234 7.66 33.47 -2.19
C ASN A 234 8.04 32.92 -3.58
N ILE A 235 9.09 33.50 -4.17
CA ILE A 235 9.53 33.22 -5.56
C ILE A 235 9.82 31.74 -5.84
N ASN A 236 10.14 30.96 -4.81
CA ASN A 236 10.46 29.54 -4.92
C ASN A 236 9.22 28.64 -5.01
N ILE A 237 8.01 29.18 -4.82
CA ILE A 237 6.76 28.44 -5.03
C ILE A 237 6.32 28.62 -6.48
N LYS A 238 6.20 27.49 -7.19
CA LYS A 238 5.64 27.47 -8.55
C LYS A 238 4.19 27.99 -8.54
N PRO A 239 3.73 28.71 -9.58
CA PRO A 239 2.35 29.18 -9.65
C PRO A 239 1.31 28.07 -9.45
N PHE A 240 0.22 28.39 -8.75
CA PHE A 240 -0.88 27.48 -8.46
C PHE A 240 -2.23 28.18 -8.52
N GLY A 241 -3.23 27.43 -8.98
CA GLY A 241 -4.61 27.90 -9.07
C GLY A 241 -5.33 27.90 -7.71
N PRO A 242 -6.58 28.40 -7.68
CA PRO A 242 -7.26 29.12 -8.76
C PRO A 242 -6.66 30.53 -8.97
N ALA A 243 -6.90 31.15 -10.12
CA ALA A 243 -6.61 32.58 -10.29
C ALA A 243 -7.54 33.38 -9.36
N VAL A 244 -7.02 34.46 -8.77
CA VAL A 244 -7.83 35.34 -7.90
C VAL A 244 -8.48 36.41 -8.78
N PRO A 245 -9.82 36.55 -8.77
CA PRO A 245 -10.50 37.61 -9.51
C PRO A 245 -10.08 39.00 -9.02
N GLU A 246 -10.06 39.97 -9.94
CA GLU A 246 -9.83 41.39 -9.58
C GLU A 246 -11.08 42.05 -8.99
N GLU A 247 -12.26 41.45 -9.21
CA GLU A 247 -13.54 41.91 -8.71
C GLU A 247 -13.71 41.69 -7.20
N LEU A 248 -14.63 42.44 -6.59
CA LEU A 248 -15.01 42.24 -5.20
C LEU A 248 -15.78 40.92 -5.06
N LEU A 249 -15.36 40.09 -4.12
CA LEU A 249 -15.93 38.77 -3.87
C LEU A 249 -17.00 38.85 -2.77
N THR A 250 -18.07 38.09 -2.94
CA THR A 250 -19.01 37.86 -1.85
C THR A 250 -18.32 37.12 -0.68
N PRO A 251 -18.88 37.14 0.54
CA PRO A 251 -18.32 36.43 1.68
C PRO A 251 -18.02 34.94 1.40
N GLU A 252 -18.92 34.24 0.71
CA GLU A 252 -18.77 32.82 0.39
C GLU A 252 -17.67 32.57 -0.66
N GLU A 253 -17.64 33.38 -1.73
CA GLU A 253 -16.60 33.30 -2.76
C GLU A 253 -15.22 33.58 -2.19
N MET A 254 -15.11 34.60 -1.31
CA MET A 254 -13.88 34.93 -0.60
C MET A 254 -13.38 33.74 0.23
N LYS A 255 -14.23 33.15 1.08
CA LYS A 255 -13.86 31.99 1.89
C LYS A 255 -13.38 30.84 1.00
N ASN A 256 -14.17 30.49 -0.01
CA ASN A 256 -13.87 29.37 -0.90
C ASN A 256 -12.57 29.56 -1.66
N ILE A 257 -12.31 30.75 -2.21
CA ILE A 257 -11.09 31.00 -2.96
C ILE A 257 -9.86 31.03 -2.04
N VAL A 258 -9.99 31.64 -0.86
CA VAL A 258 -8.88 31.73 0.10
C VAL A 258 -8.46 30.34 0.57
N LEU A 259 -9.43 29.50 0.99
CA LEU A 259 -9.13 28.15 1.46
C LEU A 259 -8.61 27.24 0.34
N THR A 260 -9.19 27.33 -0.86
CA THR A 260 -8.70 26.55 -2.02
C THR A 260 -7.28 26.92 -2.38
N LYS A 261 -6.99 28.22 -2.48
CA LYS A 261 -5.68 28.70 -2.89
C LYS A 261 -4.63 28.47 -1.80
N ALA A 262 -4.97 28.64 -0.52
CA ALA A 262 -4.12 28.28 0.61
C ALA A 262 -3.74 26.79 0.60
N HIS A 263 -4.73 25.90 0.40
CA HIS A 263 -4.49 24.47 0.33
C HIS A 263 -3.58 24.09 -0.86
N ASN A 264 -3.85 24.63 -2.05
CA ASN A 264 -3.01 24.39 -3.22
C ASN A 264 -1.58 24.91 -3.01
N GLY A 265 -1.42 26.08 -2.40
CA GLY A 265 -0.11 26.64 -2.04
C GLY A 265 0.66 25.74 -1.08
N LEU A 266 -0.01 25.18 -0.06
CA LEU A 266 0.56 24.19 0.85
C LEU A 266 1.07 22.96 0.08
N LEU A 267 0.29 22.43 -0.88
CA LEU A 267 0.72 21.29 -1.69
C LEU A 267 1.96 21.59 -2.54
N MET A 268 2.09 22.84 -3.03
CA MET A 268 3.23 23.27 -3.83
C MET A 268 4.53 23.42 -3.03
N THR A 269 4.47 23.54 -1.71
CA THR A 269 5.67 23.64 -0.87
C THR A 269 6.59 22.43 -0.95
N LYS A 270 6.11 21.26 -1.42
CA LYS A 270 6.97 20.10 -1.72
C LYS A 270 8.04 20.38 -2.77
N TYR A 271 7.84 21.40 -3.59
CA TYR A 271 8.82 21.81 -4.59
C TYR A 271 9.74 22.94 -4.08
N CYS A 272 9.53 23.43 -2.86
CA CYS A 272 10.26 24.57 -2.30
C CYS A 272 11.30 24.12 -1.25
N PRO A 273 12.61 24.22 -1.53
CA PRO A 273 13.64 24.03 -0.51
C PRO A 273 13.67 25.19 0.51
N PRO A 274 14.03 24.95 1.79
CA PRO A 274 14.31 23.64 2.40
C PRO A 274 13.04 22.91 2.89
N ILE A 275 11.85 23.51 2.75
CA ILE A 275 10.56 22.98 3.25
C ILE A 275 10.25 21.59 2.69
N ASN A 276 10.66 21.34 1.44
CA ASN A 276 10.53 20.04 0.80
C ASN A 276 11.11 18.87 1.63
N ARG A 277 12.11 19.12 2.48
CA ARG A 277 12.68 18.12 3.40
C ARG A 277 11.67 17.61 4.41
N LEU A 278 10.69 18.41 4.84
CA LEU A 278 9.62 18.01 5.75
C LEU A 278 8.74 16.89 5.16
N PHE A 279 8.73 16.76 3.83
CA PHE A 279 7.98 15.72 3.13
C PHE A 279 8.88 14.56 2.71
N PHE A 280 10.05 14.87 2.13
CA PHE A 280 10.91 13.87 1.50
C PHE A 280 11.78 13.10 2.50
N VAL A 281 12.20 13.71 3.62
CA VAL A 281 13.04 13.03 4.62
C VAL A 281 12.27 11.91 5.33
N PRO A 282 11.08 12.15 5.92
CA PRO A 282 10.33 11.07 6.58
C PRO A 282 9.95 9.95 5.61
N ARG A 283 9.57 10.31 4.38
CA ARG A 283 9.28 9.33 3.32
C ARG A 283 10.52 8.49 2.97
N GLY A 284 11.68 9.14 2.89
CA GLY A 284 12.95 8.47 2.66
C GLY A 284 13.31 7.49 3.78
N GLU A 285 13.22 7.91 5.04
CA GLU A 285 13.47 7.05 6.21
C GLU A 285 12.52 5.85 6.27
N PHE A 286 11.24 6.06 5.94
CA PHE A 286 10.27 4.97 5.85
C PHE A 286 10.69 3.98 4.75
N LEU A 287 11.06 4.45 3.56
CA LEU A 287 11.52 3.60 2.47
C LEU A 287 12.78 2.79 2.85
N GLU A 288 13.76 3.40 3.50
CA GLU A 288 14.93 2.67 4.03
C GLU A 288 14.51 1.61 5.04
N GLY A 289 13.51 1.91 5.89
CA GLY A 289 12.91 0.95 6.81
C GLY A 289 12.25 -0.24 6.10
N ILE A 290 11.55 -0.02 4.98
CA ILE A 290 10.98 -1.10 4.15
C ILE A 290 12.12 -1.95 3.57
N ILE A 291 13.15 -1.33 2.99
CA ILE A 291 14.30 -2.04 2.41
C ILE A 291 15.00 -2.90 3.46
N ALA A 292 15.17 -2.39 4.69
CA ALA A 292 15.76 -3.13 5.80
C ALA A 292 14.88 -4.30 6.28
N LYS A 293 13.55 -4.16 6.25
CA LYS A 293 12.60 -5.24 6.60
C LYS A 293 12.56 -6.35 5.56
N PHE A 294 12.77 -6.03 4.30
CA PHE A 294 12.67 -6.98 3.19
C PHE A 294 13.98 -7.03 2.39
N PRO A 295 15.11 -7.44 2.99
CA PRO A 295 16.40 -7.42 2.31
C PRO A 295 16.49 -8.46 1.18
N TYR A 296 17.54 -8.36 0.37
CA TYR A 296 17.86 -9.36 -0.64
C TYR A 296 17.96 -10.76 -0.03
N GLU A 297 17.19 -11.70 -0.57
CA GLU A 297 17.21 -13.11 -0.21
C GLU A 297 17.55 -13.96 -1.44
N SER A 298 18.54 -14.85 -1.34
CA SER A 298 18.87 -15.75 -2.45
C SER A 298 17.65 -16.63 -2.82
N LYS A 299 17.46 -16.95 -4.11
CA LYS A 299 16.34 -17.81 -4.57
C LYS A 299 16.24 -19.14 -3.79
N LYS A 300 17.37 -19.69 -3.30
CA LYS A 300 17.41 -20.92 -2.49
C LYS A 300 16.93 -20.70 -1.05
N ALA A 301 17.43 -19.66 -0.37
CA ALA A 301 17.02 -19.33 0.99
C ALA A 301 15.52 -18.99 1.05
N ARG A 302 15.04 -18.20 0.08
CA ARG A 302 13.64 -17.85 -0.07
C ARG A 302 12.74 -19.07 -0.19
N LYS A 303 13.04 -19.98 -1.12
CA LYS A 303 12.26 -21.21 -1.30
C LYS A 303 12.23 -22.07 -0.03
N ALA A 304 13.29 -22.05 0.78
CA ALA A 304 13.32 -22.75 2.05
C ALA A 304 12.40 -22.08 3.09
N ARG A 305 12.48 -20.75 3.23
CA ARG A 305 11.64 -19.96 4.14
C ARG A 305 10.15 -20.04 3.77
N GLU A 306 9.81 -19.81 2.51
CA GLU A 306 8.43 -19.91 2.01
C GLU A 306 7.85 -21.32 2.22
N LYS A 307 8.69 -22.36 2.09
CA LYS A 307 8.28 -23.74 2.37
C LYS A 307 8.04 -23.97 3.86
N GLU A 308 8.85 -23.39 4.73
CA GLU A 308 8.69 -23.47 6.18
C GLU A 308 7.45 -22.70 6.68
N GLU A 309 7.26 -21.47 6.22
CA GLU A 309 6.09 -20.62 6.50
C GLU A 309 4.80 -21.28 6.00
N ARG A 310 4.82 -21.85 4.80
CA ARG A 310 3.69 -22.59 4.25
C ARG A 310 3.37 -23.85 5.05
N LYS A 311 4.38 -24.59 5.53
CA LYS A 311 4.14 -25.75 6.41
C LYS A 311 3.46 -25.33 7.71
N LEU A 312 3.93 -24.25 8.33
CA LEU A 312 3.30 -23.68 9.53
C LEU A 312 1.84 -23.29 9.28
N LEU A 313 1.55 -22.66 8.15
CA LEU A 313 0.17 -22.30 7.77
C LEU A 313 -0.67 -23.52 7.40
N GLN A 314 -0.08 -24.54 6.75
CA GLN A 314 -0.76 -25.81 6.44
C GLN A 314 -1.20 -26.54 7.71
N ASP A 315 -0.40 -26.49 8.77
CA ASP A 315 -0.72 -27.06 10.07
C ASP A 315 -1.88 -26.33 10.78
N GLN A 316 -2.14 -25.08 10.42
CA GLN A 316 -3.27 -24.28 10.91
C GLN A 316 -4.58 -24.49 10.10
N GLY A 317 -4.54 -25.31 9.05
CA GLY A 317 -5.68 -25.58 8.16
C GLY A 317 -5.68 -24.71 6.89
N GLY A 318 -6.67 -24.91 6.03
CA GLY A 318 -6.83 -24.14 4.79
C GLY A 318 -7.52 -24.91 3.66
N GLU A 319 -7.79 -24.19 2.56
CA GLU A 319 -8.41 -24.73 1.34
C GLU A 319 -7.52 -25.82 0.72
N LYS A 320 -8.12 -26.93 0.31
CA LYS A 320 -7.44 -28.04 -0.37
C LYS A 320 -8.08 -28.32 -1.71
N LEU A 321 -7.26 -28.62 -2.70
CA LEU A 321 -7.66 -29.14 -4.00
C LEU A 321 -7.59 -30.66 -4.00
N ILE A 322 -8.70 -31.32 -4.30
CA ILE A 322 -8.73 -32.73 -4.69
C ILE A 322 -8.69 -32.80 -6.21
N LEU A 323 -7.68 -33.48 -6.74
CA LEU A 323 -7.54 -33.79 -8.16
C LEU A 323 -7.67 -35.29 -8.37
N LYS A 324 -8.66 -35.73 -9.15
CA LYS A 324 -8.74 -37.10 -9.67
C LYS A 324 -8.14 -37.16 -11.06
N THR A 325 -7.16 -38.04 -11.23
CA THR A 325 -6.55 -38.38 -12.50
C THR A 325 -7.06 -39.75 -12.96
N ILE A 326 -7.93 -39.76 -13.96
CA ILE A 326 -8.73 -40.95 -14.27
C ILE A 326 -8.09 -41.74 -15.41
N ALA A 327 -7.87 -41.10 -16.56
CA ALA A 327 -7.31 -41.75 -17.73
C ALA A 327 -6.60 -40.77 -18.68
N ALA A 328 -5.86 -41.27 -19.66
CA ALA A 328 -5.47 -40.51 -20.84
C ALA A 328 -5.81 -41.27 -22.12
N LYS A 329 -5.91 -40.57 -23.25
CA LYS A 329 -6.16 -41.17 -24.58
C LYS A 329 -5.38 -40.44 -25.66
N GLN A 330 -5.20 -41.11 -26.79
CA GLN A 330 -4.57 -40.55 -28.00
C GLN A 330 -3.17 -39.98 -27.73
N LEU A 331 -2.44 -40.59 -26.78
CA LEU A 331 -1.05 -40.22 -26.54
C LEU A 331 -0.24 -40.50 -27.81
N ALA A 332 0.51 -39.50 -28.27
CA ALA A 332 1.32 -39.58 -29.49
C ALA A 332 2.55 -40.50 -29.30
N ILE A 333 2.30 -41.81 -29.22
CA ILE A 333 3.31 -42.86 -29.04
C ILE A 333 3.47 -43.63 -30.36
N PRO A 334 4.67 -43.72 -30.94
CA PRO A 334 4.93 -44.55 -32.11
C PRO A 334 4.58 -46.02 -31.86
N LYS A 335 3.95 -46.70 -32.83
CA LYS A 335 3.51 -48.10 -32.69
C LYS A 335 4.64 -49.06 -32.28
N GLU A 336 5.84 -48.82 -32.80
CA GLU A 336 7.06 -49.61 -32.52
C GLU A 336 7.55 -49.47 -31.07
N LYS A 337 7.20 -48.36 -30.40
CA LYS A 337 7.58 -48.09 -29.01
C LYS A 337 6.53 -48.53 -27.99
N LEU A 338 5.32 -48.87 -28.44
CA LEU A 338 4.17 -49.09 -27.55
C LEU A 338 4.45 -50.15 -26.49
N GLU A 339 5.10 -51.27 -26.83
CA GLU A 339 5.44 -52.36 -25.91
C GLU A 339 6.44 -51.95 -24.80
N HIS A 340 7.20 -50.89 -25.04
CA HIS A 340 8.21 -50.36 -24.13
C HIS A 340 7.74 -49.11 -23.36
N THR A 341 6.55 -48.60 -23.65
CA THR A 341 6.01 -47.40 -23.03
C THR A 341 5.21 -47.73 -21.78
N SER A 342 5.42 -46.96 -20.72
CA SER A 342 4.74 -47.05 -19.44
C SER A 342 4.29 -45.65 -18.96
N PRO A 343 3.19 -45.09 -19.50
CA PRO A 343 2.80 -43.72 -19.17
C PRO A 343 2.39 -43.55 -17.71
N PHE A 344 2.79 -42.42 -17.13
CA PHE A 344 2.36 -41.93 -15.83
C PHE A 344 2.17 -40.41 -15.86
N LEU A 345 1.38 -39.88 -14.92
CA LEU A 345 1.22 -38.45 -14.73
C LEU A 345 2.08 -37.99 -13.57
N MET A 346 2.71 -36.84 -13.75
CA MET A 346 3.27 -36.01 -12.70
C MET A 346 2.38 -34.78 -12.55
N VAL A 347 1.84 -34.59 -11.35
CA VAL A 347 1.03 -33.43 -11.01
C VAL A 347 1.84 -32.57 -10.05
N SER A 348 1.95 -31.28 -10.33
CA SER A 348 2.64 -30.35 -9.46
C SER A 348 1.94 -29.01 -9.33
N ILE A 349 1.89 -28.51 -8.11
CA ILE A 349 1.50 -27.13 -7.79
C ILE A 349 2.50 -26.62 -6.75
N LEU A 350 3.20 -25.54 -7.10
CA LEU A 350 4.32 -25.02 -6.31
C LEU A 350 5.39 -26.08 -5.97
N ASP A 351 5.56 -26.42 -4.69
CA ASP A 351 6.51 -27.41 -4.21
C ASP A 351 5.90 -28.80 -4.00
N GLN A 352 4.57 -28.93 -4.10
CA GLN A 352 3.87 -30.19 -3.98
C GLN A 352 3.91 -30.93 -5.32
N LYS A 353 4.34 -32.19 -5.28
CA LYS A 353 4.47 -33.06 -6.45
C LYS A 353 3.96 -34.44 -6.13
N GLU A 354 3.02 -34.91 -6.93
CA GLU A 354 2.47 -36.26 -6.86
C GLU A 354 2.58 -36.96 -8.21
N LYS A 355 2.57 -38.29 -8.19
CA LYS A 355 2.67 -39.09 -9.42
C LYS A 355 1.77 -40.31 -9.40
N THR A 356 1.23 -40.66 -10.56
CA THR A 356 0.50 -41.92 -10.73
C THR A 356 1.46 -43.09 -10.87
N LYS A 357 0.93 -44.32 -10.74
CA LYS A 357 1.69 -45.53 -11.10
C LYS A 357 1.81 -45.63 -12.62
N PRO A 358 2.99 -45.99 -13.17
CA PRO A 358 3.13 -46.28 -14.59
C PRO A 358 2.26 -47.45 -15.04
N ILE A 359 1.63 -47.34 -16.21
CA ILE A 359 0.82 -48.42 -16.81
C ILE A 359 1.52 -48.92 -18.05
N LYS A 360 1.93 -50.18 -18.04
CA LYS A 360 2.74 -50.77 -19.11
C LYS A 360 1.95 -50.94 -20.41
N ALA A 361 2.66 -50.77 -21.52
CA ALA A 361 2.26 -51.10 -22.87
C ALA A 361 0.89 -50.54 -23.30
N THR A 362 0.64 -49.25 -23.06
CA THR A 362 -0.64 -48.63 -23.43
C THR A 362 -0.50 -47.17 -23.87
N ALA A 363 -1.33 -46.77 -24.84
CA ALA A 363 -1.58 -45.38 -25.20
C ALA A 363 -2.87 -44.82 -24.56
N PHE A 364 -3.55 -45.66 -23.77
CA PHE A 364 -4.81 -45.38 -23.07
C PHE A 364 -4.71 -45.76 -21.59
N PRO A 365 -3.79 -45.15 -20.82
CA PRO A 365 -3.63 -45.47 -19.41
C PRO A 365 -4.89 -45.08 -18.61
N VAL A 366 -5.30 -45.93 -17.67
CA VAL A 366 -6.38 -45.66 -16.70
C VAL A 366 -5.79 -45.74 -15.29
N TRP A 367 -5.57 -44.59 -14.66
CA TRP A 367 -4.88 -44.50 -13.37
C TRP A 367 -5.82 -44.54 -12.17
N ASN A 368 -7.00 -43.90 -12.26
CA ASN A 368 -7.93 -43.73 -11.14
C ASN A 368 -7.27 -43.27 -9.83
N ALA A 369 -6.30 -42.36 -9.92
CA ALA A 369 -5.57 -41.86 -8.75
C ALA A 369 -6.17 -40.54 -8.27
N GLU A 370 -6.23 -40.37 -6.96
CA GLU A 370 -6.71 -39.15 -6.29
C GLU A 370 -5.53 -38.51 -5.54
N PHE A 371 -5.35 -37.20 -5.74
CA PHE A 371 -4.32 -36.41 -5.08
C PHE A 371 -4.97 -35.25 -4.35
N ILE A 372 -4.43 -34.91 -3.18
CA ILE A 372 -4.90 -33.79 -2.36
C ILE A 372 -3.75 -32.80 -2.23
N PHE A 373 -3.97 -31.57 -2.70
CA PHE A 373 -3.02 -30.47 -2.62
C PHE A 373 -3.53 -29.40 -1.69
N SER A 374 -2.67 -28.89 -0.81
CA SER A 374 -2.98 -27.67 -0.06
C SER A 374 -2.89 -26.46 -0.97
N LEU A 375 -3.89 -25.59 -0.97
CA LEU A 375 -3.88 -24.32 -1.69
C LEU A 375 -3.35 -23.14 -0.85
N VAL A 376 -3.04 -23.38 0.43
CA VAL A 376 -2.38 -22.40 1.30
C VAL A 376 -1.09 -21.87 0.66
N GLY A 377 -1.02 -20.54 0.51
CA GLY A 377 0.11 -19.83 -0.07
C GLY A 377 0.25 -19.94 -1.59
N VAL A 378 -0.77 -20.42 -2.31
CA VAL A 378 -0.83 -20.39 -3.78
C VAL A 378 -1.34 -19.03 -4.23
N ASN A 379 -0.61 -18.37 -5.13
CA ASN A 379 -1.02 -17.12 -5.74
C ASN A 379 -1.93 -17.39 -6.94
N GLU A 380 -3.14 -16.85 -6.92
CA GLU A 380 -4.17 -17.14 -7.93
C GLU A 380 -3.81 -16.73 -9.36
N VAL A 381 -2.89 -15.78 -9.52
CA VAL A 381 -2.53 -15.18 -10.82
C VAL A 381 -1.23 -15.76 -11.36
N TYR A 382 -0.27 -16.08 -10.48
CA TYR A 382 1.10 -16.40 -10.89
C TYR A 382 1.46 -17.88 -10.77
N ASP A 383 0.72 -18.67 -9.98
CA ASP A 383 1.03 -20.07 -9.75
C ASP A 383 0.10 -20.99 -10.55
N ASP A 384 0.72 -21.86 -11.36
CA ASP A 384 0.00 -22.85 -12.18
C ASP A 384 -0.03 -24.23 -11.53
N LEU A 385 -1.18 -24.91 -11.65
CA LEU A 385 -1.26 -26.36 -11.52
C LEU A 385 -0.79 -26.98 -12.84
N GLN A 386 0.35 -27.68 -12.80
CA GLN A 386 0.93 -28.34 -13.96
C GLN A 386 0.71 -29.85 -13.89
N ILE A 387 0.24 -30.44 -14.99
CA ILE A 387 0.06 -31.88 -15.16
C ILE A 387 0.86 -32.30 -16.38
N VAL A 388 1.82 -33.20 -16.18
CA VAL A 388 2.72 -33.68 -17.23
C VAL A 388 2.58 -35.19 -17.37
N CYS A 389 2.31 -35.65 -18.59
CA CYS A 389 2.35 -37.07 -18.93
C CYS A 389 3.76 -37.44 -19.39
N LEU A 390 4.34 -38.46 -18.78
CA LEU A 390 5.70 -38.96 -19.06
C LEU A 390 5.66 -40.47 -19.26
N ASP A 391 6.59 -40.99 -20.06
CA ASP A 391 6.83 -42.42 -20.22
C ASP A 391 7.87 -42.90 -19.20
N HIS A 392 7.55 -43.89 -18.35
CA HIS A 392 8.49 -44.49 -17.39
C HIS A 392 9.53 -45.44 -18.05
N ASN A 393 10.12 -45.03 -19.17
CA ASN A 393 11.30 -45.67 -19.76
C ASN A 393 12.60 -45.08 -19.16
N ASN A 394 13.76 -45.63 -19.49
CA ASN A 394 15.07 -45.18 -18.94
C ASN A 394 15.43 -43.70 -19.21
N HIS A 395 14.61 -42.96 -19.97
CA HIS A 395 14.82 -41.55 -20.30
C HIS A 395 13.64 -40.64 -19.99
N ALA A 396 12.56 -41.13 -19.36
CA ALA A 396 11.38 -40.35 -19.02
C ALA A 396 10.83 -39.52 -20.21
N GLU A 397 10.53 -40.19 -21.35
CA GLU A 397 10.11 -39.51 -22.58
C GLU A 397 8.81 -38.69 -22.37
N TYR A 398 8.74 -37.49 -22.92
CA TYR A 398 7.66 -36.54 -22.67
C TYR A 398 6.43 -36.84 -23.56
N LEU A 399 5.26 -37.00 -22.95
CA LEU A 399 4.00 -37.36 -23.62
C LEU A 399 2.93 -36.25 -23.57
N GLY A 400 3.29 -35.04 -23.12
CA GLY A 400 2.43 -33.84 -23.13
C GLY A 400 2.19 -33.22 -21.76
N GLU A 401 1.77 -31.95 -21.75
CA GLU A 401 1.39 -31.23 -20.53
C GLU A 401 0.11 -30.41 -20.68
N VAL A 402 -0.53 -30.15 -19.55
CA VAL A 402 -1.58 -29.15 -19.42
C VAL A 402 -1.33 -28.33 -18.16
N LYS A 403 -1.64 -27.04 -18.23
CA LYS A 403 -1.53 -26.09 -17.11
C LYS A 403 -2.87 -25.44 -16.84
N PHE A 404 -3.16 -25.17 -15.58
CA PHE A 404 -4.34 -24.45 -15.14
C PHE A 404 -3.95 -23.39 -14.12
N THR A 405 -4.45 -22.16 -14.29
CA THR A 405 -4.36 -21.15 -13.23
C THR A 405 -5.30 -21.55 -12.08
N LEU A 406 -5.06 -21.05 -10.87
CA LEU A 406 -5.97 -21.35 -9.76
C LEU A 406 -7.37 -20.77 -9.99
N LYS A 407 -7.48 -19.66 -10.75
CA LYS A 407 -8.77 -19.12 -11.22
C LYS A 407 -9.52 -20.15 -12.08
N ASP A 408 -8.85 -20.75 -13.06
CA ASP A 408 -9.45 -21.78 -13.93
C ASP A 408 -9.88 -23.00 -13.11
N VAL A 409 -9.02 -23.45 -12.18
CA VAL A 409 -9.33 -24.57 -11.27
C VAL A 409 -10.56 -24.26 -10.44
N ARG A 410 -10.66 -23.03 -9.91
CA ARG A 410 -11.79 -22.57 -9.13
C ARG A 410 -13.06 -22.43 -9.95
N GLU A 411 -13.02 -21.89 -11.16
CA GLU A 411 -14.20 -21.84 -12.03
C GLU A 411 -14.70 -23.26 -12.34
N LYS A 412 -13.79 -24.16 -12.70
CA LYS A 412 -14.10 -25.58 -12.96
C LYS A 412 -14.65 -26.29 -11.73
N ALA A 413 -14.24 -25.87 -10.53
CA ALA A 413 -14.77 -26.38 -9.26
C ALA A 413 -16.07 -25.69 -8.80
N LYS A 414 -16.25 -24.37 -9.03
CA LYS A 414 -17.34 -23.50 -8.54
C LYS A 414 -18.62 -23.55 -9.37
N ILE A 415 -18.52 -23.80 -10.68
CA ILE A 415 -19.69 -24.00 -11.57
C ILE A 415 -20.69 -25.03 -10.99
N HIS A 416 -20.27 -25.85 -10.02
CA HIS A 416 -21.05 -26.93 -9.46
C HIS A 416 -21.48 -26.73 -7.98
N MET A 417 -21.23 -25.58 -7.35
CA MET A 417 -21.76 -25.28 -6.00
C MET A 417 -23.09 -24.50 -5.99
N ASN A 418 -23.45 -23.77 -7.06
CA ASN A 418 -24.56 -22.80 -7.00
C ASN A 418 -25.63 -22.84 -8.12
N GLU A 419 -25.72 -23.87 -8.97
CA GLU A 419 -26.89 -24.03 -9.86
C GLU A 419 -27.37 -25.49 -9.94
N VAL A 420 -28.55 -25.73 -9.36
CA VAL A 420 -29.31 -26.97 -9.52
C VAL A 420 -30.16 -26.84 -10.79
N SER A 421 -29.60 -27.23 -11.93
CA SER A 421 -30.38 -27.56 -13.13
C SER A 421 -30.35 -29.09 -13.36
N PRO A 422 -31.51 -29.75 -13.52
CA PRO A 422 -31.56 -31.21 -13.64
C PRO A 422 -31.12 -31.63 -15.05
N GLY A 423 -29.84 -31.97 -15.21
CA GLY A 423 -29.34 -32.50 -16.48
C GLY A 423 -27.81 -32.65 -16.66
N THR A 424 -26.96 -32.04 -15.84
CA THR A 424 -25.50 -32.17 -15.98
C THR A 424 -24.85 -32.70 -14.71
N HIS A 425 -24.49 -33.97 -14.77
CA HIS A 425 -23.79 -34.68 -13.70
C HIS A 425 -22.36 -34.15 -13.51
N ASN A 426 -21.92 -34.23 -12.25
CA ASN A 426 -20.64 -33.82 -11.67
C ASN A 426 -19.44 -34.64 -12.21
N ASN A 427 -19.25 -34.61 -13.53
CA ASN A 427 -18.44 -35.60 -14.25
C ASN A 427 -17.05 -35.08 -14.58
N PRO A 428 -16.04 -35.98 -14.60
CA PRO A 428 -14.71 -35.64 -15.08
C PRO A 428 -14.78 -35.18 -16.55
N ASP A 429 -13.77 -34.44 -17.00
CA ASP A 429 -13.72 -33.94 -18.37
C ASP A 429 -12.34 -34.17 -19.03
N TRP A 430 -12.32 -34.18 -20.36
CA TRP A 430 -11.14 -34.37 -21.18
C TRP A 430 -10.44 -33.04 -21.47
N TYR A 431 -9.16 -32.97 -21.09
CA TYR A 431 -8.30 -31.80 -21.32
C TYR A 431 -7.20 -32.16 -22.32
N PRO A 432 -6.88 -31.28 -23.29
CA PRO A 432 -5.82 -31.52 -24.25
C PRO A 432 -4.46 -31.50 -23.55
N LEU A 433 -3.61 -32.48 -23.87
CA LEU A 433 -2.20 -32.49 -23.54
C LEU A 433 -1.43 -31.86 -24.69
N LEU A 434 -0.75 -30.75 -24.42
CA LEU A 434 0.01 -29.99 -25.40
C LEU A 434 1.46 -30.47 -25.44
N LYS A 435 2.08 -30.38 -26.61
CA LYS A 435 3.51 -30.57 -26.78
C LYS A 435 4.26 -29.38 -26.19
N ARG A 436 5.39 -29.65 -25.56
CA ARG A 436 6.17 -28.62 -24.88
C ARG A 436 6.60 -27.52 -25.85
N GLY A 437 6.22 -26.28 -25.56
CA GLY A 437 6.57 -25.11 -26.36
C GLY A 437 5.78 -24.97 -27.68
N SER A 438 4.70 -25.73 -27.86
CA SER A 438 3.79 -25.54 -29.00
C SER A 438 2.32 -25.70 -28.56
N ASN A 439 1.40 -25.23 -29.41
CA ASN A 439 -0.04 -25.43 -29.21
C ASN A 439 -0.53 -26.74 -29.87
N GLU A 440 0.37 -27.65 -30.20
CA GLU A 440 0.06 -28.94 -30.82
C GLU A 440 -0.48 -29.90 -29.75
N THR A 441 -1.69 -30.42 -29.94
CA THR A 441 -2.29 -31.42 -29.04
C THR A 441 -1.73 -32.80 -29.37
N ILE A 442 -1.09 -33.44 -28.38
CA ILE A 442 -0.43 -34.76 -28.49
C ILE A 442 -1.03 -35.82 -27.57
N GLY A 443 -2.22 -35.54 -27.03
CA GLY A 443 -3.01 -36.45 -26.21
C GLY A 443 -4.14 -35.74 -25.50
N HIS A 444 -4.93 -36.47 -24.73
CA HIS A 444 -5.92 -35.91 -23.82
C HIS A 444 -5.85 -36.62 -22.46
N VAL A 445 -6.10 -35.89 -21.39
CA VAL A 445 -6.16 -36.39 -20.02
C VAL A 445 -7.54 -36.15 -19.41
N TYR A 446 -8.08 -37.14 -18.71
CA TYR A 446 -9.39 -37.13 -18.10
C TYR A 446 -9.26 -36.81 -16.61
N LEU A 447 -9.74 -35.64 -16.20
CA LEU A 447 -9.51 -35.05 -14.87
C LEU A 447 -10.81 -34.62 -14.21
N LYS A 448 -10.83 -34.64 -12.87
CA LYS A 448 -11.88 -34.01 -12.06
C LYS A 448 -11.25 -33.19 -10.93
N PHE A 449 -11.70 -31.95 -10.79
CA PHE A 449 -11.29 -31.02 -9.73
C PHE A 449 -12.39 -30.94 -8.66
N SER A 450 -12.01 -30.83 -7.39
CA SER A 450 -12.93 -30.56 -6.29
C SER A 450 -12.20 -29.75 -5.20
N LEU A 451 -12.88 -28.77 -4.59
CA LEU A 451 -12.30 -27.95 -3.53
C LEU A 451 -12.91 -28.33 -2.17
N LEU A 452 -12.08 -28.37 -1.13
CA LEU A 452 -12.49 -28.58 0.25
C LEU A 452 -11.98 -27.42 1.10
N GLU A 453 -12.89 -26.72 1.77
CA GLU A 453 -12.55 -25.81 2.87
C GLU A 453 -12.72 -26.56 4.19
N TYR A 454 -11.68 -26.56 5.03
CA TYR A 454 -11.79 -27.02 6.41
C TYR A 454 -12.04 -25.83 7.33
N ALA A 455 -13.08 -25.90 8.17
CA ALA A 455 -13.14 -25.08 9.38
C ALA A 455 -12.05 -25.55 10.35
N GLU A 456 -11.46 -24.62 11.10
CA GLU A 456 -10.36 -24.82 12.05
C GLU A 456 -10.51 -26.14 12.84
N GLU A 457 -9.53 -27.05 12.78
CA GLU A 457 -9.48 -28.15 13.76
C GLU A 457 -9.15 -27.53 15.13
N PRO A 458 -9.94 -27.80 16.20
CA PRO A 458 -9.57 -27.34 17.54
C PRO A 458 -8.21 -27.92 17.91
N ASN A 459 -7.29 -27.01 18.24
CA ASN A 459 -5.90 -27.20 18.60
C ASN A 459 -5.56 -28.60 19.16
N LYS A 460 -4.67 -29.35 18.49
CA LYS A 460 -4.08 -30.60 19.01
C LYS A 460 -3.22 -30.43 20.28
N GLN A 461 -3.19 -29.24 20.89
CA GLN A 461 -2.53 -28.99 22.16
C GLN A 461 -3.36 -29.43 23.39
N GLU A 462 -4.67 -29.66 23.27
CA GLU A 462 -5.50 -30.02 24.44
C GLU A 462 -5.50 -31.52 24.80
N LYS A 463 -4.94 -32.41 23.97
CA LYS A 463 -4.92 -33.86 24.28
C LYS A 463 -3.72 -34.36 25.10
N ASN A 464 -2.77 -33.49 25.44
CA ASN A 464 -1.59 -33.85 26.24
C ASN A 464 -1.58 -33.29 27.67
N LEU A 465 -2.65 -32.63 28.14
CA LEU A 465 -2.73 -32.13 29.53
C LEU A 465 -3.45 -33.04 30.53
N GLU A 466 -3.97 -34.20 30.13
CA GLU A 466 -4.72 -35.09 31.04
C GLU A 466 -3.97 -36.32 31.58
N LYS A 467 -2.68 -36.50 31.28
CA LYS A 467 -1.96 -37.73 31.68
C LYS A 467 -0.98 -37.62 32.86
N ASP A 468 -0.67 -36.44 33.38
CA ASP A 468 0.21 -36.32 34.55
C ASP A 468 -0.45 -35.53 35.70
N LYS A 469 -1.61 -35.99 36.17
CA LYS A 469 -2.05 -35.75 37.55
C LYS A 469 -1.45 -36.83 38.45
N VAL A 470 -0.24 -36.60 38.96
CA VAL A 470 0.29 -37.35 40.11
C VAL A 470 0.11 -36.53 41.38
N VAL A 471 -0.72 -37.08 42.25
CA VAL A 471 -1.01 -36.66 43.62
C VAL A 471 0.27 -36.73 44.47
N LEU A 472 0.60 -35.65 45.15
CA LEU A 472 1.42 -35.70 46.38
C LEU A 472 0.86 -34.76 47.44
N THR A 473 0.00 -35.30 48.31
CA THR A 473 -0.16 -34.82 49.67
C THR A 473 0.73 -35.64 50.60
N LYS A 474 1.65 -35.00 51.33
CA LYS A 474 1.85 -35.16 52.78
C LYS A 474 2.98 -34.26 53.29
N VAL A 475 2.64 -33.47 54.31
CA VAL A 475 3.57 -32.80 55.23
C VAL A 475 4.22 -33.86 56.13
N PRO A 476 5.49 -33.67 56.52
CA PRO A 476 5.81 -33.71 57.95
C PRO A 476 6.74 -32.60 58.44
N LYS A 477 6.71 -32.46 59.77
CA LYS A 477 7.20 -31.39 60.66
C LYS A 477 8.74 -31.26 60.80
N SER A 478 9.17 -30.01 60.98
CA SER A 478 10.23 -29.45 61.85
C SER A 478 11.46 -30.28 62.29
N ALA A 479 12.67 -29.72 62.10
CA ALA A 479 13.59 -29.36 63.19
C ALA A 479 14.79 -28.49 62.73
N LYS A 480 14.93 -27.33 63.38
CA LYS A 480 16.13 -26.57 63.81
C LYS A 480 17.36 -26.38 62.89
N GLY A 481 17.67 -25.09 62.65
CA GLY A 481 18.90 -24.48 63.17
C GLY A 481 19.84 -23.80 62.16
N GLY A 482 20.07 -22.49 62.34
CA GLY A 482 21.35 -21.85 62.02
C GLY A 482 21.31 -20.61 61.11
N ASN A 483 21.66 -19.46 61.71
CA ASN A 483 22.10 -18.16 61.15
C ASN A 483 22.80 -18.24 59.76
N ASP A 484 22.78 -17.24 58.89
CA ASP A 484 23.30 -15.89 59.15
C ASP A 484 22.90 -14.88 58.04
N LYS A 485 23.08 -13.61 58.40
CA LYS A 485 22.76 -12.32 57.76
C LYS A 485 23.29 -12.14 56.33
N SER A 486 22.53 -11.44 55.48
CA SER A 486 22.95 -10.13 54.97
C SER A 486 21.90 -9.45 54.08
N THR A 487 21.75 -8.17 54.36
CA THR A 487 20.85 -7.13 53.82
C THR A 487 21.35 -6.50 52.52
N ARG A 488 20.41 -6.10 51.63
CA ARG A 488 20.32 -4.86 50.80
C ARG A 488 19.28 -5.12 49.67
N ARG A 489 18.06 -4.51 49.57
CA ARG A 489 17.64 -3.10 49.35
C ARG A 489 18.56 -2.36 48.36
N LEU A 490 18.15 -1.65 47.31
CA LEU A 490 16.86 -1.11 46.84
C LEU A 490 17.07 -0.60 45.39
N SER A 491 15.97 -0.56 44.62
CA SER A 491 15.59 0.36 43.53
C SER A 491 16.50 1.55 43.14
N MET A 492 16.54 1.84 41.84
CA MET A 492 15.83 2.97 41.21
C MET A 492 15.45 2.61 39.78
#